data_AF-A0A8S0WG49-F1
#
_entry.id   AF-A0A8S0WG49-F1
#
_cell.length_a   1.000
_cell.length_b   1.000
_cell.length_c   1.000
_cell.angle_alpha   90.00
_cell.angle_beta   90.00
_cell.angle_gamma   90.00
#
_symmetry.space_group_name_H-M   'P 1'
#
loop_
_entity.id
_entity.type
_entity.pdbx_description
1 polymer ?
#
loop_
_entity_poly.entity_id
_entity_poly.type
_entity_poly.pdbx_seq_one_letter_code
_entity_poly.pdbx_strand_id
1 'polypeptide(L)'
;MRSECSRRGRFQRRSELPGEMNFSGAADSLGGVCLGTEGGFATLLVLLLLTALFLYGAEGYVRANAENRMAHREAQSRQAVYAAEGGIEWAKDELLLNPDLKAGRLSLDGGEVAIAVESASDPKGGSREEVYLVTSTARVGRAERKISVVLKRSLGRWLVLCYREIHQ
;
A
#
# COMPACT_ATOMS: atom_id res chain seq x y z
N MET A 1 -26.30 -22.23 -21.95
CA MET A 1 -25.82 -23.05 -20.84
C MET A 1 -25.43 -22.12 -19.70
N ARG A 2 -26.02 -22.35 -18.52
CA ARG A 2 -25.84 -21.57 -17.29
C ARG A 2 -24.62 -22.09 -16.53
N SER A 3 -23.87 -21.18 -15.90
CA SER A 3 -23.31 -21.38 -14.56
C SER A 3 -22.84 -20.04 -14.01
N GLU A 4 -23.72 -19.41 -13.23
CA GLU A 4 -23.37 -18.40 -12.23
C GLU A 4 -22.54 -19.09 -11.13
N CYS A 5 -21.47 -18.43 -10.68
CA CYS A 5 -20.81 -18.71 -9.40
C CYS A 5 -20.41 -17.35 -8.83
N SER A 6 -21.25 -16.69 -8.04
CA SER A 6 -21.60 -16.99 -6.64
C SER A 6 -20.37 -17.16 -5.75
N ARG A 7 -19.95 -16.07 -5.10
CA ARG A 7 -19.81 -16.03 -3.64
C ARG A 7 -19.71 -14.59 -3.13
N ARG A 8 -20.85 -14.13 -2.60
CA ARG A 8 -20.96 -13.00 -1.67
C ARG A 8 -20.16 -13.31 -0.40
N GLY A 9 -19.04 -12.62 -0.21
CA GLY A 9 -18.42 -12.45 1.11
C GLY A 9 -19.14 -11.35 1.87
N ARG A 10 -20.26 -11.69 2.51
CA ARG A 10 -21.01 -10.80 3.40
C ARG A 10 -20.22 -10.69 4.70
N PHE A 11 -19.43 -9.62 4.85
CA PHE A 11 -18.73 -9.33 6.09
C PHE A 11 -19.77 -8.98 7.17
N GLN A 12 -20.14 -9.97 7.98
CA GLN A 12 -20.95 -9.76 9.19
C GLN A 12 -20.15 -8.87 10.14
N ARG A 13 -20.54 -7.59 10.25
CA ARG A 13 -20.25 -6.80 11.44
C ARG A 13 -21.02 -7.44 12.59
N ARG A 14 -20.33 -8.24 13.39
CA ARG A 14 -20.77 -8.63 14.72
C ARG A 14 -20.76 -7.35 15.56
N SER A 15 -21.94 -6.79 15.77
CA SER A 15 -22.20 -5.81 16.81
C SER A 15 -22.12 -6.53 18.14
N GLU A 16 -20.90 -6.63 18.69
CA GLU A 16 -20.70 -6.96 20.09
C GLU A 16 -21.03 -5.69 20.88
N LEU A 17 -22.25 -5.66 21.39
CA LEU A 17 -22.68 -4.76 22.45
C LEU A 17 -21.70 -4.89 23.62
N PRO A 18 -21.18 -3.79 24.18
CA PRO A 18 -20.43 -3.86 25.42
C PRO A 18 -21.38 -4.36 26.51
N GLY A 19 -21.05 -5.50 27.09
CA GLY A 19 -21.73 -6.01 28.27
C GLY A 19 -21.68 -4.98 29.39
N GLU A 20 -22.83 -4.75 30.01
CA GLU A 20 -22.95 -3.99 31.24
C GLU A 20 -22.00 -4.58 32.29
N MET A 21 -20.87 -3.91 32.50
CA MET A 21 -20.05 -4.12 33.69
C MET A 21 -20.76 -3.44 34.86
N ASN A 22 -21.50 -4.23 35.62
CA ASN A 22 -21.94 -3.88 36.96
C ASN A 22 -20.71 -3.66 37.86
N PHE A 23 -20.23 -2.43 37.92
CA PHE A 23 -19.28 -1.97 38.94
C PHE A 23 -20.07 -1.74 40.24
N SER A 24 -20.26 -2.82 41.00
CA SER A 24 -20.63 -2.76 42.41
C SER A 24 -19.39 -3.11 43.21
N GLY A 25 -18.87 -2.16 43.98
CA GLY A 25 -17.83 -2.47 44.97
C GLY A 25 -16.86 -1.33 45.25
N ALA A 26 -16.93 -0.85 46.48
CA ALA A 26 -15.87 -0.15 47.21
C ALA A 26 -15.49 1.25 46.72
N ALA A 27 -16.35 2.21 47.07
CA ALA A 27 -15.87 3.52 47.51
C ALA A 27 -15.21 3.36 48.90
N ASP A 28 -14.10 2.62 48.97
CA ASP A 28 -13.28 2.54 50.17
C ASP A 28 -12.09 3.47 50.02
N SER A 29 -12.04 4.43 50.92
CA SER A 29 -10.83 5.14 51.32
C SER A 29 -10.16 5.97 50.22
N LEU A 30 -10.73 7.15 49.97
CA LEU A 30 -9.89 8.34 49.81
C LEU A 30 -9.13 8.52 51.13
N GLY A 31 -8.07 7.75 51.30
CA GLY A 31 -7.06 7.97 52.32
C GLY A 31 -6.53 9.37 52.09
N GLY A 32 -7.01 10.30 52.89
CA GLY A 32 -6.51 11.66 52.96
C GLY A 32 -5.03 11.58 53.25
N VAL A 33 -4.21 11.72 52.21
CA VAL A 33 -2.78 11.95 52.37
C VAL A 33 -2.68 13.35 52.96
N CYS A 34 -2.71 13.42 54.29
CA CYS A 34 -2.32 14.59 55.06
C CYS A 34 -0.83 14.80 54.82
N LEU A 35 -0.49 15.37 53.67
CA LEU A 35 0.85 15.83 53.34
C LEU A 35 1.17 16.93 54.34
N GLY A 36 1.97 16.59 55.36
CA GLY A 36 2.73 17.59 56.08
C GLY A 36 3.44 18.47 55.05
N THR A 37 3.59 19.76 55.35
CA THR A 37 4.14 20.79 54.44
C THR A 37 5.46 20.38 53.78
N GLU A 38 6.24 19.49 54.41
CA GLU A 38 7.49 18.95 53.86
C GLU A 38 7.31 17.75 52.89
N GLY A 39 6.31 16.88 53.10
CA GLY A 39 6.03 15.73 52.22
C GLY A 39 5.26 16.10 50.95
N GLY A 40 4.42 17.14 51.02
CA GLY A 40 3.64 17.65 49.89
C GLY A 40 4.50 18.10 48.72
N PHE A 41 5.60 18.78 49.03
CA PHE A 41 6.52 19.30 48.03
C PHE A 41 7.21 18.17 47.24
N ALA A 42 7.66 17.11 47.90
CA ALA A 42 8.28 15.97 47.23
C ALA A 42 7.31 15.28 46.26
N THR A 43 6.05 15.09 46.66
CA THR A 43 5.04 14.49 45.76
C THR A 43 4.71 15.37 44.56
N LEU A 44 4.66 16.70 44.74
CA LEU A 44 4.45 17.63 43.63
C LEU A 44 5.62 17.63 42.65
N LEU A 45 6.86 17.58 43.16
CA LEU A 45 8.05 17.47 42.31
C LEU A 45 8.06 16.19 41.48
N VAL A 46 7.74 15.05 42.10
CA VAL A 46 7.65 13.77 41.38
C VAL A 46 6.56 13.83 40.31
N LEU A 47 5.39 14.39 40.64
CA LEU A 47 4.29 14.52 39.69
C LEU A 47 4.66 15.45 38.52
N LEU A 48 5.33 16.57 38.79
CA LEU A 48 5.82 17.50 37.78
C LEU A 48 6.88 16.85 36.87
N LEU A 49 7.76 16.03 37.44
CA LEU A 49 8.76 15.30 36.67
C LEU A 49 8.12 14.24 35.78
N LEU A 50 7.12 13.51 36.30
CA LEU A 50 6.36 12.54 35.51
C LEU A 50 5.60 13.22 34.38
N THR A 51 4.91 14.33 34.64
CA THR A 51 4.19 15.05 33.57
C THR A 51 5.16 15.57 32.51
N ALA A 52 6.31 16.14 32.90
CA ALA A 52 7.33 16.56 31.95
C ALA A 52 7.83 15.39 31.10
N LEU A 53 8.16 14.24 31.72
CA LEU A 53 8.56 13.03 31.00
C LEU A 53 7.47 12.53 30.04
N PHE A 54 6.21 12.55 30.44
CA PHE A 54 5.09 12.17 29.57
C PHE A 54 4.96 13.12 28.37
N LEU A 55 5.10 14.43 28.57
CA LEU A 55 5.04 15.40 27.47
C LEU A 55 6.17 15.15 26.46
N TYR A 56 7.42 15.03 26.93
CA TYR A 56 8.56 14.74 26.05
C TYR A 56 8.43 13.38 25.34
N GLY A 57 7.97 12.36 26.04
CA GLY A 57 7.73 11.03 25.48
C GLY A 57 6.64 11.04 24.40
N ALA A 58 5.56 11.78 24.61
CA ALA A 58 4.47 11.90 23.65
C ALA A 58 4.90 12.58 22.35
N GLU A 59 5.71 13.64 22.42
CA GLU A 59 6.28 14.30 21.24
C GLU A 59 7.16 13.34 20.42
N GLY A 60 8.06 12.62 21.10
CA GLY A 60 8.93 11.63 20.48
C GLY A 60 8.12 10.51 19.81
N TYR A 61 7.09 10.01 20.48
CA TYR A 61 6.21 8.97 19.95
C TYR A 61 5.46 9.41 18.69
N VAL A 62 4.88 10.61 18.69
CA VAL A 62 4.15 11.13 17.52
C VAL A 62 5.08 11.27 16.32
N ARG A 63 6.30 11.78 16.54
CA ARG A 63 7.30 11.92 15.48
C ARG A 63 7.73 10.56 14.92
N ALA A 64 8.08 9.61 15.77
CA ALA A 64 8.47 8.27 15.34
C ALA A 64 7.34 7.57 14.57
N ASN A 65 6.10 7.72 15.02
CA ASN A 65 4.94 7.17 14.31
C ASN A 65 4.72 7.84 12.94
N ALA A 66 4.95 9.14 12.83
CA ALA A 66 4.87 9.84 11.56
C ALA A 66 5.96 9.37 10.58
N GLU A 67 7.21 9.25 11.03
CA GLU A 67 8.34 8.74 10.24
C GLU A 67 8.09 7.31 9.77
N ASN A 68 7.61 6.43 10.66
CA ASN A 68 7.27 5.06 10.30
C ASN A 68 6.18 4.98 9.21
N ARG A 69 5.16 5.84 9.30
CA ARG A 69 4.10 5.92 8.28
C ARG A 69 4.62 6.42 6.94
N MET A 70 5.58 7.34 6.93
CA MET A 70 6.23 7.81 5.70
C MET A 70 7.07 6.71 5.07
N ALA A 71 7.89 6.02 5.86
CA ALA A 71 8.72 4.91 5.39
C ALA A 71 7.88 3.79 4.77
N HIS A 72 6.77 3.41 5.41
CA HIS A 72 5.86 2.41 4.84
C HIS A 72 5.24 2.83 3.52
N ARG A 73 4.86 4.10 3.37
CA ARG A 73 4.29 4.61 2.10
C ARG A 73 5.33 4.60 0.99
N GLU A 74 6.57 4.97 1.30
CA GLU A 74 7.65 4.94 0.33
C GLU A 74 7.99 3.51 -0.10
N ALA A 75 8.06 2.57 0.86
CA ALA A 75 8.29 1.16 0.57
C ALA A 75 7.20 0.58 -0.33
N GLN A 76 5.92 0.82 -0.01
CA GLN A 76 4.79 0.39 -0.85
C GLN A 76 4.83 1.01 -2.25
N SER A 77 5.21 2.29 -2.32
CA SER A 77 5.35 2.98 -3.60
C SER A 77 6.42 2.35 -4.48
N ARG A 78 7.61 2.05 -3.92
CA ARG A 78 8.70 1.40 -4.65
C ARG A 78 8.33 -0.03 -5.07
N GLN A 79 7.68 -0.78 -4.17
CA GLN A 79 7.18 -2.12 -4.49
C GLN A 79 6.17 -2.10 -5.66
N ALA A 80 5.28 -1.10 -5.69
CA ALA A 80 4.36 -0.93 -6.81
C ALA A 80 5.09 -0.61 -8.12
N VAL A 81 6.15 0.20 -8.10
CA VAL A 81 6.98 0.44 -9.30
C VAL A 81 7.59 -0.87 -9.80
N TYR A 82 8.26 -1.63 -8.94
CA TYR A 82 8.88 -2.91 -9.32
C TYR A 82 7.86 -3.94 -9.80
N ALA A 83 6.68 -3.98 -9.20
CA ALA A 83 5.60 -4.83 -9.67
C ALA A 83 5.10 -4.42 -11.06
N ALA A 84 5.00 -3.12 -11.34
CA ALA A 84 4.63 -2.62 -12.65
C ALA A 84 5.71 -2.96 -13.70
N GLU A 85 7.00 -2.79 -13.38
CA GLU A 85 8.11 -3.20 -14.23
C GLU A 85 8.09 -4.70 -14.51
N GLY A 86 7.85 -5.53 -13.49
CA GLY A 86 7.67 -6.98 -13.66
C GLY A 86 6.51 -7.33 -14.60
N GLY A 87 5.42 -6.55 -14.57
CA GLY A 87 4.33 -6.69 -15.53
C GLY A 87 4.74 -6.39 -16.98
N ILE A 88 5.64 -5.42 -17.19
CA ILE A 88 6.19 -5.14 -18.53
C ILE A 88 7.05 -6.31 -19.02
N GLU A 89 7.90 -6.87 -18.16
CA GLU A 89 8.73 -8.03 -18.52
C GLU A 89 7.88 -9.27 -18.82
N TRP A 90 6.87 -9.56 -17.99
CA TRP A 90 5.92 -10.63 -18.28
C TRP A 90 5.21 -10.41 -19.62
N ALA A 91 4.81 -9.18 -19.94
CA ALA A 91 4.14 -8.87 -21.20
C ALA A 91 5.06 -9.09 -22.41
N LYS A 92 6.38 -8.84 -22.28
CA LYS A 92 7.35 -9.14 -23.34
C LYS A 92 7.40 -10.63 -23.63
N ASP A 93 7.43 -11.47 -22.60
CA ASP A 93 7.46 -12.93 -22.75
C ASP A 93 6.14 -13.45 -23.33
N GLU A 94 5.01 -12.94 -22.83
CA GLU A 94 3.69 -13.35 -23.31
C GLU A 94 3.46 -12.92 -24.77
N LEU A 95 3.94 -11.74 -25.18
CA LEU A 95 3.88 -11.29 -26.57
C LEU A 95 4.72 -12.13 -27.54
N LEU A 96 5.73 -12.86 -27.05
CA LEU A 96 6.47 -13.83 -27.88
C LEU A 96 5.62 -15.06 -28.20
N LEU A 97 4.74 -15.46 -27.26
CA LEU A 97 3.86 -16.62 -27.38
C LEU A 97 2.55 -16.25 -28.07
N ASN A 98 2.01 -15.07 -27.77
CA ASN A 98 0.72 -14.57 -28.23
C ASN A 98 0.85 -13.09 -28.69
N PRO A 99 1.15 -12.84 -29.98
CA PRO A 99 1.32 -11.49 -30.50
C PRO A 99 0.03 -10.65 -30.49
N ASP A 100 -1.14 -11.30 -30.33
CA ASP A 100 -2.46 -10.65 -30.28
C ASP A 100 -2.91 -10.33 -28.84
N LEU A 101 -2.01 -10.43 -27.86
CA LEU A 101 -2.29 -10.10 -26.46
C LEU A 101 -2.79 -8.65 -26.35
N LYS A 102 -3.94 -8.46 -25.71
CA LYS A 102 -4.53 -7.13 -25.45
C LYS A 102 -4.48 -6.74 -23.98
N ALA A 103 -4.54 -7.71 -23.07
CA ALA A 103 -4.54 -7.45 -21.64
C ALA A 103 -4.08 -8.69 -20.86
N GLY A 104 -3.55 -8.46 -19.67
CA GLY A 104 -3.15 -9.49 -18.72
C GLY A 104 -3.35 -9.04 -17.28
N ARG A 105 -3.36 -10.00 -16.35
CA ARG A 105 -3.36 -9.72 -14.91
C ARG A 105 -2.46 -10.69 -14.18
N LEU A 106 -1.70 -10.17 -13.22
CA LEU A 106 -0.84 -10.94 -12.33
C LEU A 106 -1.19 -10.60 -10.89
N SER A 107 -1.28 -11.63 -10.05
CA SER A 107 -1.40 -11.48 -8.60
C SER A 107 -0.05 -11.80 -7.99
N LEU A 108 0.47 -10.87 -7.18
CA LEU A 108 1.72 -11.01 -6.44
C LEU A 108 1.42 -10.98 -4.94
N ASP A 109 2.29 -11.56 -4.12
CA ASP A 109 2.14 -11.48 -2.67
C ASP A 109 2.26 -10.02 -2.21
N GLY A 110 1.11 -9.41 -1.94
CA GLY A 110 0.98 -8.02 -1.51
C GLY A 110 0.42 -7.05 -2.56
N GLY A 111 0.09 -7.51 -3.77
CA GLY A 111 -0.45 -6.62 -4.81
C GLY A 111 -1.02 -7.28 -6.05
N GLU A 112 -1.58 -6.45 -6.92
CA GLU A 112 -2.12 -6.85 -8.22
C GLU A 112 -1.48 -6.00 -9.31
N VAL A 113 -1.22 -6.62 -10.47
CA VAL A 113 -0.72 -5.94 -11.67
C VAL A 113 -1.69 -6.18 -12.80
N ALA A 114 -2.16 -5.11 -13.42
CA ALA A 114 -3.02 -5.12 -14.60
C ALA A 114 -2.23 -4.58 -15.79
N ILE A 115 -2.26 -5.32 -16.89
CA ILE A 115 -1.48 -5.04 -18.08
C ILE A 115 -2.45 -4.81 -19.23
N ALA A 116 -2.21 -3.76 -19.99
CA ALA A 116 -2.92 -3.43 -21.22
C ALA A 116 -1.89 -3.29 -22.34
N VAL A 117 -2.19 -3.87 -23.49
CA VAL A 117 -1.33 -3.88 -24.67
C VAL A 117 -2.12 -3.37 -25.87
N GLU A 118 -1.57 -2.37 -26.53
CA GLU A 118 -2.12 -1.81 -27.77
C GLU A 118 -1.10 -2.01 -28.89
N SER A 119 -1.49 -2.74 -29.94
CA SER A 119 -0.69 -2.89 -31.15
C SER A 119 -0.87 -1.66 -32.03
N ALA A 120 0.21 -0.92 -32.30
CA ALA A 120 0.23 0.15 -33.28
C ALA A 120 0.95 -0.36 -34.54
N SER A 121 0.23 -0.43 -35.65
CA SER A 121 0.84 -0.61 -36.96
C SER A 121 1.53 0.68 -37.38
N ASP A 122 2.79 0.60 -37.84
CA ASP A 122 3.51 1.76 -38.37
C ASP A 122 2.73 2.33 -39.58
N PRO A 123 2.25 3.59 -39.53
CA PRO A 123 1.53 4.20 -40.64
C PRO A 123 2.39 4.35 -41.90
N LYS A 124 3.72 4.26 -41.79
CA LYS A 124 4.64 4.26 -42.94
C LYS A 124 4.86 2.83 -43.42
N GLY A 125 3.82 2.28 -44.04
CA GLY A 125 3.78 0.92 -44.59
C GLY A 125 5.02 0.57 -45.42
N GLY A 126 5.78 -0.40 -44.94
CA GLY A 126 6.95 -0.93 -45.65
C GLY A 126 7.67 -2.06 -44.89
N SER A 127 7.64 -2.04 -43.56
CA SER A 127 8.21 -3.10 -42.74
C SER A 127 7.20 -3.61 -41.70
N ARG A 128 7.10 -4.93 -41.56
CA ARG A 128 6.30 -5.64 -40.53
C ARG A 128 6.89 -5.48 -39.12
N GLU A 129 7.39 -4.30 -38.77
CA GLU A 129 7.89 -4.06 -37.43
C GLU A 129 6.70 -3.66 -36.54
N GLU A 130 6.22 -4.64 -35.79
CA GLU A 130 5.13 -4.45 -34.84
C GLU A 130 5.62 -3.61 -33.65
N VAL A 131 4.93 -2.49 -33.43
CA VAL A 131 5.15 -1.62 -32.28
C VAL A 131 4.01 -1.84 -31.31
N TYR A 132 4.36 -2.09 -30.05
CA TYR A 132 3.42 -2.35 -28.99
C TYR A 132 3.53 -1.26 -27.93
N LEU A 133 2.41 -0.66 -27.57
CA LEU A 133 2.31 0.16 -26.37
C LEU A 133 1.82 -0.73 -25.23
N VAL A 134 2.75 -1.06 -24.33
CA VAL A 134 2.45 -1.86 -23.14
C VAL A 134 2.32 -0.92 -21.96
N THR A 135 1.19 -1.00 -21.26
CA THR A 135 0.92 -0.24 -20.06
C THR A 135 0.67 -1.20 -18.91
N SER A 136 1.49 -1.11 -17.88
CA SER A 136 1.40 -1.92 -16.66
C SER A 136 1.02 -1.04 -15.49
N THR A 137 -0.09 -1.35 -14.84
CA THR A 137 -0.56 -0.68 -13.62
C THR A 137 -0.44 -1.67 -12.48
N ALA A 138 0.35 -1.36 -11.47
CA ALA A 138 0.50 -2.18 -10.28
C ALA A 138 -0.02 -1.47 -9.04
N ARG A 139 -0.67 -2.22 -8.17
CA ARG A 139 -1.19 -1.76 -6.89
C ARG A 139 -0.63 -2.63 -5.76
N VAL A 140 0.08 -2.00 -4.84
CA VAL A 140 0.63 -2.64 -3.64
C VAL A 140 0.15 -1.87 -2.41
N GLY A 141 -0.68 -2.52 -1.60
CA GLY A 141 -1.37 -1.88 -0.47
C GLY A 141 -2.21 -0.68 -0.92
N ARG A 142 -1.80 0.53 -0.54
CA ARG A 142 -2.46 1.79 -0.92
C ARG A 142 -1.75 2.56 -2.04
N ALA A 143 -0.58 2.10 -2.47
CA ALA A 143 0.15 2.72 -3.56
C ALA A 143 -0.29 2.10 -4.89
N GLU A 144 -0.53 2.95 -5.89
CA GLU A 144 -0.78 2.55 -7.27
C GLU A 144 0.24 3.26 -8.16
N ARG A 145 0.82 2.51 -9.09
CA ARG A 145 1.85 2.99 -10.01
C ARG A 145 1.54 2.49 -11.41
N LYS A 146 1.73 3.35 -12.39
CA LYS A 146 1.46 3.06 -13.79
C LYS A 146 2.71 3.34 -14.62
N ILE A 147 3.15 2.35 -15.37
CA ILE A 147 4.29 2.44 -16.27
C ILE A 147 3.79 2.16 -17.68
N SER A 148 4.23 2.97 -18.64
CA SER A 148 3.93 2.78 -20.05
C SER A 148 5.23 2.71 -20.85
N VAL A 149 5.32 1.69 -21.70
CA VAL A 149 6.51 1.38 -22.48
C VAL A 149 6.12 1.13 -23.93
N VAL A 150 6.82 1.77 -24.84
CA VAL A 150 6.71 1.48 -26.28
C VAL A 150 7.78 0.46 -26.63
N LEU A 151 7.34 -0.73 -27.01
CA LEU A 151 8.18 -1.85 -27.40
C LEU A 151 8.18 -2.00 -28.92
N LYS A 152 9.33 -2.31 -29.49
CA LYS A 152 9.48 -2.68 -30.89
C LYS A 152 10.25 -3.98 -30.97
N ARG A 153 9.74 -4.94 -31.75
CA ARG A 153 10.45 -6.21 -31.98
C ARG A 153 11.42 -6.03 -33.16
N SER A 154 12.70 -6.23 -32.92
CA SER A 154 13.72 -6.20 -33.98
C SER A 154 14.73 -7.32 -33.79
N LEU A 155 14.95 -8.12 -34.84
CA LEU A 155 15.91 -9.23 -34.85
C LEU A 155 15.80 -10.19 -33.65
N GLY A 156 14.57 -10.48 -33.22
CA GLY A 156 14.30 -11.39 -32.09
C GLY A 156 14.58 -10.78 -30.70
N ARG A 157 14.88 -9.48 -30.60
CA ARG A 157 15.03 -8.76 -29.34
C ARG A 157 13.97 -7.67 -29.20
N TRP A 158 13.59 -7.39 -27.96
CA TRP A 158 12.73 -6.26 -27.63
C TRP A 158 13.56 -5.00 -27.49
N LEU A 159 13.24 -3.99 -28.30
CA LEU A 159 13.78 -2.65 -28.19
C LEU A 159 12.76 -1.77 -27.44
N VAL A 160 13.19 -1.18 -26.34
CA VAL A 160 12.41 -0.20 -25.60
C VAL A 160 12.64 1.15 -26.26
N LEU A 161 11.62 1.67 -26.96
CA LEU A 161 11.69 2.96 -27.65
C LEU A 161 11.40 4.13 -26.71
N CYS A 162 10.49 3.93 -25.76
CA CYS A 162 10.08 4.95 -24.80
C CYS A 162 9.69 4.28 -23.49
N TYR A 163 10.12 4.87 -22.37
CA TYR A 163 9.73 4.49 -21.02
C TYR A 163 9.13 5.71 -20.34
N ARG A 164 7.95 5.56 -19.75
CA ARG A 164 7.28 6.62 -19.00
C ARG A 164 6.65 6.06 -17.73
N GLU A 165 7.11 6.55 -16.59
CA GLU A 165 6.36 6.39 -15.34
C GLU A 165 5.29 7.49 -15.26
N ILE A 166 4.05 7.09 -14.99
CA ILE A 166 2.92 7.99 -14.83
C ILE A 166 2.61 8.06 -13.34
N HIS A 167 2.91 9.21 -12.74
CA HIS A 167 2.52 9.53 -11.37
C HIS A 167 1.10 10.13 -11.40
N GLN A 168 0.16 9.52 -10.68
CA GLN A 168 -1.18 10.04 -10.44
C GLN A 168 -1.34 10.42 -8.96
#